data_AF-A0A9P8JMA1-F1
#
_entry.id   AF-A0A9P8JMA1-F1
#
_cell.length_a   1.000
_cell.length_b   1.000
_cell.length_c   1.000
_cell.angle_alpha   90.00
_cell.angle_beta   90.00
_cell.angle_gamma   90.00
#
_symmetry.space_group_name_H-M   'P 1'
#
loop_
_entity.id
_entity.type
_entity.pdbx_description
1 polymer ?
#
loop_
_entity_poly.entity_id
_entity_poly.type
_entity_poly.pdbx_seq_one_letter_code
_entity_poly.pdbx_strand_id
1 'polypeptide(L)'
;LDEDVPDDNENRDQKRHVERKNNNARKKRKAEDNQRLRQLVDECLSLDERIKKFKKEEHAQKNKKRLEREAEAARVAEEAAKAKEEEARLAKEKEEAEKAAKADTKKAKEAAKNAAKKNKRVVRGAVKDGNYFAEGEASPAQIDQALNDVDAMIAKLEVDDLAVFKSKLDGKTDAKEIKTLFTEEASRLGMSDLKSLA
;
A
#
# COMPACT_ATOMS: atom_id res chain seq x y z
N LEU A 1 -21.79 82.60 3.25
CA LEU A 1 -22.84 83.58 2.94
C LEU A 1 -22.79 84.49 4.13
N ASP A 2 -22.23 85.66 3.90
CA ASP A 2 -21.89 86.58 4.96
C ASP A 2 -23.13 87.41 5.25
N GLU A 3 -23.39 87.66 6.53
CA GLU A 3 -24.44 88.59 6.94
C GLU A 3 -23.98 90.01 6.57
N ASP A 4 -24.91 90.84 6.13
CA ASP A 4 -24.61 92.24 5.84
C ASP A 4 -24.03 92.92 7.07
N VAL A 5 -23.04 93.80 6.88
CA VAL A 5 -22.35 94.51 7.97
C VAL A 5 -22.94 95.91 8.00
N PRO A 6 -23.89 96.21 8.90
CA PRO A 6 -24.55 97.52 8.91
C PRO A 6 -23.53 98.58 9.30
N ASP A 7 -23.28 99.54 8.39
CA ASP A 7 -22.39 100.66 8.62
C ASP A 7 -23.04 101.79 9.45
N ASP A 8 -24.37 101.75 9.63
CA ASP A 8 -25.19 102.77 10.30
C ASP A 8 -25.35 102.57 11.82
N ASN A 9 -24.52 101.71 12.44
CA ASN A 9 -24.69 101.36 13.85
C ASN A 9 -23.91 102.28 14.79
N GLU A 10 -24.55 102.80 15.84
CA GLU A 10 -23.93 103.65 16.87
C GLU A 10 -22.80 102.96 17.67
N ASN A 11 -22.63 101.63 17.54
CA ASN A 11 -21.63 100.86 18.29
C ASN A 11 -20.63 100.07 17.41
N ARG A 12 -19.35 100.45 17.47
CA ARG A 12 -18.21 99.79 16.77
C ARG A 12 -18.07 98.30 17.10
N ASP A 13 -18.46 97.89 18.30
CA ASP A 13 -18.34 96.49 18.72
C ASP A 13 -19.31 95.59 17.96
N GLN A 14 -20.47 96.09 17.53
CA GLN A 14 -21.42 95.34 16.73
C GLN A 14 -20.86 95.05 15.33
N LYS A 15 -20.27 96.06 14.67
CA LYS A 15 -19.59 95.88 13.38
C LYS A 15 -18.47 94.83 13.48
N ARG A 16 -17.59 94.96 14.49
CA ARG A 16 -16.50 94.00 14.74
C ARG A 16 -17.02 92.59 15.02
N HIS A 17 -18.16 92.46 15.70
CA HIS A 17 -18.77 91.18 16.00
C HIS A 17 -19.29 90.50 14.72
N VAL A 18 -20.03 91.22 13.86
CA VAL A 18 -20.54 90.68 12.59
C VAL A 18 -19.39 90.30 11.65
N GLU A 19 -18.37 91.14 11.51
CA GLU A 19 -17.18 90.83 10.72
C GLU A 19 -16.44 89.59 11.21
N ARG A 20 -16.31 89.42 12.54
CA ARG A 20 -15.71 88.22 13.15
C ARG A 20 -16.55 86.98 12.87
N LYS A 21 -17.87 87.09 13.00
CA LYS A 21 -18.82 86.00 12.70
C LYS A 21 -18.71 85.57 11.23
N ASN A 22 -18.71 86.52 10.29
CA ASN A 22 -18.51 86.28 8.87
C ASN A 22 -17.15 85.63 8.58
N ASN A 23 -16.06 86.16 9.14
CA ASN A 23 -14.72 85.59 8.97
C ASN A 23 -14.62 84.15 9.51
N ASN A 24 -15.18 83.89 10.70
CA ASN A 24 -15.23 82.55 11.27
C ASN A 24 -16.07 81.59 10.42
N ALA A 25 -17.21 82.04 9.89
CA ALA A 25 -18.03 81.26 8.97
C ALA A 25 -17.28 80.92 7.67
N ARG A 26 -16.56 81.88 7.08
CA ARG A 26 -15.70 81.64 5.91
C ARG A 26 -14.58 80.64 6.21
N LYS A 27 -13.89 80.80 7.35
CA LYS A 27 -12.84 79.87 7.79
C LYS A 27 -13.37 78.46 8.01
N LYS A 28 -14.54 78.32 8.63
CA LYS A 28 -15.21 77.03 8.84
C LYS A 28 -15.52 76.35 7.51
N ARG A 29 -16.16 77.06 6.58
CA ARG A 29 -16.46 76.54 5.23
C ARG A 29 -15.19 76.15 4.46
N LYS A 30 -14.12 76.93 4.57
CA LYS A 30 -12.82 76.60 3.96
C LYS A 30 -12.21 75.33 4.57
N ALA A 31 -12.31 75.16 5.89
CA ALA A 31 -11.84 73.95 6.56
C ALA A 31 -12.65 72.71 6.14
N GLU A 32 -13.97 72.83 6.06
CA GLU A 32 -14.87 71.77 5.58
C GLU A 32 -14.60 71.41 4.11
N ASP A 33 -14.40 72.39 3.23
CA ASP A 33 -14.07 72.12 1.82
C ASP A 33 -12.69 71.45 1.66
N ASN A 34 -11.69 71.87 2.43
CA ASN A 34 -10.39 71.20 2.46
C ASN A 34 -10.52 69.74 2.95
N GLN A 35 -11.37 69.47 3.94
CA GLN A 35 -11.63 68.11 4.41
C GLN A 35 -12.33 67.28 3.33
N ARG A 36 -13.36 67.85 2.67
CA ARG A 36 -14.05 67.22 1.54
C ARG A 36 -13.08 66.88 0.41
N LEU A 37 -12.17 67.80 0.07
CA LEU A 37 -11.17 67.57 -0.98
C LEU A 37 -10.20 66.44 -0.60
N ARG A 38 -9.76 66.36 0.66
CA ARG A 38 -8.92 65.24 1.12
C ARG A 38 -9.64 63.91 1.00
N GLN A 39 -10.89 63.83 1.47
CA GLN A 39 -11.72 62.62 1.37
C GLN A 39 -11.89 62.19 -0.09
N LEU A 40 -12.19 63.13 -0.99
CA LEU A 40 -12.29 62.87 -2.42
C LEU A 40 -11.00 62.29 -3.01
N VAL A 41 -9.85 62.86 -2.63
CA VAL A 41 -8.54 62.36 -3.09
C VAL A 41 -8.28 60.95 -2.56
N ASP A 42 -8.53 60.69 -1.28
CA ASP A 42 -8.35 59.37 -0.67
C ASP A 42 -9.25 58.31 -1.35
N GLU A 43 -10.51 58.64 -1.63
CA GLU A 43 -11.44 57.80 -2.37
C GLU A 43 -10.93 57.50 -3.77
N CYS A 44 -10.55 58.53 -4.53
CA CYS A 44 -9.98 58.36 -5.88
C CYS A 44 -8.73 57.47 -5.89
N LEU A 45 -7.81 57.69 -4.95
CA LEU A 45 -6.58 56.88 -4.82
C LEU A 45 -6.89 55.44 -4.40
N SER A 46 -7.94 55.22 -3.60
CA SER A 46 -8.38 53.88 -3.20
C SER A 46 -9.01 53.09 -4.35
N LEU A 47 -9.64 53.78 -5.30
CA LEU A 47 -10.30 53.17 -6.45
C LEU A 47 -9.31 52.90 -7.59
N ASP A 48 -8.25 53.70 -7.73
CA ASP A 48 -7.26 53.59 -8.81
C ASP A 48 -6.61 52.19 -8.89
N GLU A 49 -6.87 51.50 -9.99
CA GLU A 49 -6.35 50.16 -10.25
C GLU A 49 -4.83 50.12 -10.43
N ARG A 50 -4.22 51.20 -10.90
CA ARG A 50 -2.76 51.28 -11.10
C ARG A 50 -2.05 51.25 -9.76
N ILE A 51 -2.56 52.02 -8.79
CA ILE A 51 -2.04 52.03 -7.42
C ILE A 51 -2.20 50.66 -6.78
N LYS A 52 -3.33 49.97 -7.01
CA LYS A 52 -3.52 48.58 -6.55
C LYS A 52 -2.50 47.63 -7.17
N LYS A 53 -2.22 47.74 -8.47
CA LYS A 53 -1.21 46.93 -9.17
C LYS A 53 0.18 47.17 -8.59
N PHE A 54 0.61 48.42 -8.45
CA PHE A 54 1.92 48.74 -7.88
C PHE A 54 2.07 48.25 -6.44
N LYS A 55 1.05 48.43 -5.59
CA LYS A 55 1.08 47.88 -4.22
C LYS A 55 1.18 46.36 -4.21
N LYS A 56 0.42 45.66 -5.07
CA LYS A 56 0.49 44.19 -5.18
C LYS A 56 1.86 43.73 -5.65
N GLU A 57 2.43 44.39 -6.66
CA GLU A 57 3.78 44.09 -7.18
C GLU A 57 4.85 44.33 -6.11
N GLU A 58 4.79 45.44 -5.38
CA GLU A 58 5.70 45.74 -4.29
C GLU A 58 5.60 44.70 -3.16
N HIS A 59 4.39 44.32 -2.76
CA HIS A 59 4.17 43.25 -1.78
C HIS A 59 4.69 41.90 -2.29
N ALA A 60 4.45 41.58 -3.56
CA ALA A 60 4.94 40.35 -4.18
C ALA A 60 6.47 40.34 -4.23
N GLN A 61 7.12 41.45 -4.58
CA GLN A 61 8.58 41.57 -4.60
C GLN A 61 9.19 41.44 -3.20
N LYS A 62 8.63 42.15 -2.21
CA LYS A 62 9.09 42.08 -0.80
C LYS A 62 8.96 40.67 -0.24
N ASN A 63 7.86 39.98 -0.56
CA ASN A 63 7.58 38.64 -0.06
C ASN A 63 8.10 37.52 -0.97
N LYS A 64 8.68 37.83 -2.15
CA LYS A 64 9.10 36.83 -3.14
C LYS A 64 9.98 35.75 -2.52
N LYS A 65 11.03 36.16 -1.81
CA LYS A 65 11.96 35.24 -1.13
C LYS A 65 11.31 34.43 0.01
N ARG A 66 10.23 34.93 0.62
CA ARG A 66 9.49 34.20 1.66
C ARG A 66 8.55 33.18 1.02
N LEU A 67 7.78 33.62 0.02
CA LEU A 67 6.86 32.78 -0.74
C LEU A 67 7.58 31.64 -1.47
N GLU A 68 8.76 31.90 -2.04
CA GLU A 68 9.61 30.87 -2.65
C GLU A 68 10.10 29.85 -1.63
N ARG A 69 10.48 30.30 -0.42
CA ARG A 69 10.88 29.41 0.68
C ARG A 69 9.72 28.57 1.22
N GLU A 70 8.55 29.17 1.38
CA GLU A 70 7.34 28.47 1.82
C GLU A 70 6.87 27.45 0.77
N ALA A 71 6.93 27.80 -0.51
CA ALA A 71 6.60 26.89 -1.61
C ALA A 71 7.58 25.71 -1.70
N GLU A 72 8.89 25.96 -1.54
CA GLU A 72 9.88 24.90 -1.53
C GLU A 72 9.74 24.00 -0.30
N ALA A 73 9.51 24.57 0.88
CA ALA A 73 9.26 23.81 2.09
C ALA A 73 8.00 22.94 1.98
N ALA A 74 6.92 23.46 1.36
CA ALA A 74 5.71 22.70 1.09
C ALA A 74 5.98 21.53 0.12
N ARG A 75 6.75 21.77 -0.95
CA ARG A 75 7.12 20.73 -1.92
C ARG A 75 7.94 19.61 -1.27
N VAL A 76 8.95 19.97 -0.47
CA VAL A 76 9.78 19.00 0.26
C VAL A 76 8.94 18.21 1.28
N ALA A 77 8.00 18.85 1.98
CA ALA A 77 7.12 18.17 2.91
C ALA A 77 6.16 17.19 2.22
N GLU A 78 5.62 17.57 1.05
CA GLU A 78 4.76 16.70 0.25
C GLU A 78 5.54 15.49 -0.32
N GLU A 79 6.75 15.72 -0.83
CA GLU A 79 7.61 14.65 -1.34
C GLU A 79 8.04 13.69 -0.21
N ALA A 80 8.38 14.20 0.96
CA ALA A 80 8.69 13.38 2.13
C ALA A 80 7.48 12.59 2.65
N ALA A 81 6.26 13.14 2.57
CA ALA A 81 5.04 12.44 2.93
C ALA A 81 4.74 11.30 1.93
N LYS A 82 4.85 11.57 0.63
CA LYS A 82 4.69 10.56 -0.43
C LYS A 82 5.71 9.44 -0.31
N ALA A 83 6.98 9.75 -0.04
CA ALA A 83 8.02 8.74 0.17
C ALA A 83 7.71 7.83 1.36
N LYS A 84 7.22 8.38 2.48
CA LYS A 84 6.81 7.59 3.65
C LYS A 84 5.59 6.71 3.38
N GLU A 85 4.63 7.21 2.61
CA GLU A 85 3.46 6.43 2.21
C GLU A 85 3.84 5.27 1.27
N GLU A 86 4.72 5.51 0.30
CA GLU A 86 5.23 4.46 -0.57
C GLU A 86 6.07 3.42 0.18
N GLU A 87 6.94 3.84 1.11
CA GLU A 87 7.72 2.92 1.93
C GLU A 87 6.81 2.07 2.83
N ALA A 88 5.78 2.67 3.43
CA ALA A 88 4.79 1.95 4.22
C ALA A 88 3.95 0.99 3.37
N ARG A 89 3.62 1.34 2.12
CA ARG A 89 2.91 0.44 1.21
C ARG A 89 3.79 -0.73 0.80
N LEU A 90 5.04 -0.48 0.44
CA LEU A 90 6.01 -1.53 0.08
C LEU A 90 6.28 -2.48 1.26
N ALA A 91 6.35 -1.97 2.49
CA ALA A 91 6.54 -2.79 3.68
C ALA A 91 5.33 -3.72 3.93
N LYS A 92 4.10 -3.20 3.77
CA LYS A 92 2.87 -4.01 3.89
C LYS A 92 2.76 -5.06 2.79
N GLU A 93 3.04 -4.70 1.55
CA GLU A 93 3.03 -5.63 0.41
C GLU A 93 4.05 -6.76 0.61
N LYS A 94 5.25 -6.46 1.14
CA LYS A 94 6.25 -7.49 1.49
C LYS A 94 5.78 -8.40 2.62
N GLU A 95 5.18 -7.86 3.68
CA GLU A 95 4.69 -8.66 4.79
C GLU A 95 3.52 -9.58 4.38
N GLU A 96 2.62 -9.09 3.52
CA GLU A 96 1.52 -9.88 2.97
C GLU A 96 2.01 -10.97 2.02
N ALA A 97 2.98 -10.66 1.15
CA ALA A 97 3.60 -11.63 0.25
C ALA A 97 4.34 -12.73 1.03
N GLU A 98 5.07 -12.39 2.10
CA GLU A 98 5.72 -13.38 2.96
C GLU A 98 4.73 -14.28 3.72
N LYS A 99 3.61 -13.71 4.21
CA LYS A 99 2.56 -14.48 4.87
C LYS A 99 1.87 -15.44 3.89
N ALA A 100 1.58 -14.99 2.67
CA ALA A 100 1.01 -15.83 1.61
C ALA A 100 1.97 -16.98 1.25
N ALA A 101 3.25 -16.68 1.01
CA ALA A 101 4.26 -17.70 0.69
C ALA A 101 4.43 -18.75 1.81
N LYS A 102 4.40 -18.33 3.08
CA LYS A 102 4.44 -19.24 4.25
C LYS A 102 3.19 -20.10 4.34
N ALA A 103 2.01 -19.54 4.04
CA ALA A 103 0.76 -20.30 4.04
C ALA A 103 0.72 -21.34 2.91
N ASP A 104 1.17 -20.98 1.71
CA ASP A 104 1.19 -21.88 0.56
C ASP A 104 2.21 -23.00 0.71
N THR A 105 3.41 -22.70 1.22
CA THR A 105 4.39 -23.75 1.54
C THR A 105 3.90 -24.69 2.64
N LYS A 106 3.16 -24.21 3.64
CA LYS A 106 2.55 -25.08 4.67
C LYS A 106 1.47 -25.98 4.05
N LYS A 107 0.57 -25.42 3.24
CA LYS A 107 -0.47 -26.19 2.53
C LYS A 107 0.12 -27.25 1.60
N ALA A 108 1.15 -26.90 0.82
CA ALA A 108 1.85 -27.83 -0.06
C ALA A 108 2.51 -28.97 0.73
N LYS A 109 3.17 -28.66 1.86
CA LYS A 109 3.78 -29.68 2.74
C LYS A 109 2.73 -30.63 3.35
N GLU A 110 1.58 -30.11 3.77
CA GLU A 110 0.50 -30.94 4.31
C GLU A 110 -0.15 -31.82 3.23
N ALA A 111 -0.37 -31.27 2.03
CA ALA A 111 -0.87 -32.03 0.89
C ALA A 111 0.09 -33.16 0.48
N ALA A 112 1.40 -32.88 0.41
CA ALA A 112 2.44 -33.87 0.08
C ALA A 112 2.50 -35.00 1.13
N LYS A 113 2.42 -34.68 2.43
CA LYS A 113 2.37 -35.70 3.50
C LYS A 113 1.14 -36.60 3.40
N ASN A 114 -0.02 -36.01 3.11
CA ASN A 114 -1.26 -36.75 2.94
C ASN A 114 -1.24 -37.65 1.68
N ALA A 115 -0.70 -37.15 0.58
CA ALA A 115 -0.49 -37.92 -0.65
C ALA A 115 0.49 -39.08 -0.40
N ALA A 116 1.64 -38.83 0.21
CA ALA A 116 2.61 -39.87 0.57
C ALA A 116 2.00 -40.96 1.46
N LYS A 117 1.20 -40.60 2.47
CA LYS A 117 0.51 -41.56 3.33
C LYS A 117 -0.46 -42.46 2.54
N LYS A 118 -1.21 -41.89 1.59
CA LYS A 118 -2.13 -42.65 0.72
C LYS A 118 -1.35 -43.57 -0.22
N ASN A 119 -0.30 -43.06 -0.88
CA ASN A 119 0.51 -43.84 -1.80
C ASN A 119 1.19 -45.02 -1.10
N LYS A 120 1.76 -44.81 0.10
CA LYS A 120 2.34 -45.89 0.92
C LYS A 120 1.31 -46.96 1.33
N ARG A 121 0.03 -46.61 1.47
CA ARG A 121 -1.03 -47.60 1.75
C ARG A 121 -1.35 -48.43 0.52
N VAL A 122 -1.43 -47.79 -0.66
CA VAL A 122 -1.69 -48.49 -1.93
C VAL A 122 -0.55 -49.45 -2.25
N VAL A 123 0.71 -49.01 -2.11
CA VAL A 123 1.88 -49.87 -2.35
C VAL A 123 1.86 -51.10 -1.44
N ARG A 124 1.57 -50.96 -0.14
CA ARG A 124 1.43 -52.12 0.76
C ARG A 124 0.21 -53.00 0.42
N GLY A 125 -0.89 -52.40 -0.04
CA GLY A 125 -2.07 -53.13 -0.49
C GLY A 125 -1.79 -54.00 -1.71
N ALA A 126 -1.04 -53.48 -2.68
CA ALA A 126 -0.68 -54.21 -3.89
C ALA A 126 0.11 -55.49 -3.60
N VAL A 127 0.95 -55.52 -2.56
CA VAL A 127 1.69 -56.73 -2.14
C VAL A 127 0.73 -57.83 -1.67
N LYS A 128 -0.34 -57.45 -0.97
CA LYS A 128 -1.40 -58.37 -0.54
C LYS A 128 -2.18 -58.88 -1.76
N ASP A 129 -2.52 -58.01 -2.69
CA ASP A 129 -3.22 -58.38 -3.93
C ASP A 129 -2.36 -59.29 -4.81
N GLY A 130 -1.04 -59.13 -4.76
CA GLY A 130 -0.05 -60.02 -5.39
C GLY A 130 0.28 -61.30 -4.61
N ASN A 131 -0.56 -61.70 -3.64
CA ASN A 131 -0.38 -62.89 -2.81
C ASN A 131 1.01 -62.97 -2.13
N TYR A 132 1.54 -61.82 -1.70
CA TYR A 132 2.85 -61.72 -1.05
C TYR A 132 4.00 -62.33 -1.88
N PHE A 133 3.84 -62.35 -3.21
CA PHE A 133 4.79 -62.93 -4.16
C PHE A 133 5.02 -64.44 -4.00
N ALA A 134 4.14 -65.13 -3.28
CA ALA A 134 4.21 -66.57 -3.05
C ALA A 134 3.47 -67.37 -4.13
N GLU A 135 4.01 -68.54 -4.49
CA GLU A 135 3.30 -69.54 -5.31
C GLU A 135 2.46 -70.44 -4.39
N GLY A 136 1.13 -70.31 -4.46
CA GLY A 136 0.21 -71.06 -3.59
C GLY A 136 -0.14 -70.30 -2.30
N GLU A 137 -0.35 -71.02 -1.19
CA GLU A 137 -0.73 -70.40 0.09
C GLU A 137 0.50 -69.79 0.77
N ALA A 138 0.48 -68.47 1.01
CA ALA A 138 1.61 -67.76 1.59
C ALA A 138 1.80 -68.13 3.07
N SER A 139 2.98 -68.66 3.42
CA SER A 139 3.33 -68.93 4.81
C SER A 139 3.50 -67.62 5.61
N PRO A 140 3.31 -67.63 6.93
CA PRO A 140 3.52 -66.44 7.77
C PRO A 140 4.90 -65.79 7.58
N ALA A 141 5.95 -66.59 7.40
CA ALA A 141 7.30 -66.10 7.17
C ALA A 141 7.47 -65.39 5.81
N GLN A 142 6.77 -65.85 4.75
CA GLN A 142 6.80 -65.21 3.43
C GLN A 142 6.03 -63.88 3.44
N ILE A 143 4.92 -63.82 4.17
CA ILE A 143 4.13 -62.60 4.36
C ILE A 143 4.98 -61.53 5.06
N ASP A 144 5.62 -61.89 6.17
CA ASP A 144 6.48 -60.97 6.91
C ASP A 144 7.68 -60.50 6.08
N GLN A 145 8.32 -61.40 5.32
CA GLN A 145 9.43 -61.04 4.46
C GLN A 145 9.01 -60.07 3.34
N ALA A 146 7.89 -60.34 2.67
CA ALA A 146 7.39 -59.48 1.59
C ALA A 146 7.00 -58.07 2.10
N LEU A 147 6.37 -57.99 3.27
CA LEU A 147 6.01 -56.70 3.87
C LEU A 147 7.26 -55.90 4.31
N ASN A 148 8.25 -56.57 4.90
CA ASN A 148 9.50 -55.93 5.31
C ASN A 148 10.31 -55.41 4.11
N ASP A 149 10.41 -56.19 3.04
CA ASP A 149 11.11 -55.80 1.81
C ASP A 149 10.44 -54.58 1.15
N VAL A 150 9.11 -54.54 1.15
CA VAL A 150 8.34 -53.42 0.61
C VAL A 150 8.46 -52.16 1.48
N ASP A 151 8.48 -52.31 2.81
CA ASP A 151 8.74 -51.18 3.71
C ASP A 151 10.16 -50.62 3.52
N ALA A 152 11.15 -51.48 3.26
CA ALA A 152 12.51 -51.06 2.92
C ALA A 152 12.57 -50.32 1.56
N MET A 153 11.80 -50.75 0.56
CA MET A 153 11.66 -50.00 -0.71
C MET A 153 10.97 -48.65 -0.50
N ILE A 154 9.87 -48.62 0.26
CA ILE A 154 9.14 -47.38 0.59
C ILE A 154 10.02 -46.38 1.34
N ALA A 155 10.99 -46.84 2.13
CA ALA A 155 11.93 -45.97 2.83
C ALA A 155 12.92 -45.27 1.89
N LYS A 156 13.24 -45.86 0.74
CA LYS A 156 14.13 -45.26 -0.28
C LYS A 156 13.40 -44.42 -1.32
N LEU A 157 12.09 -44.59 -1.47
CA LEU A 157 11.31 -43.84 -2.46
C LEU A 157 10.94 -42.44 -1.94
N GLU A 158 11.21 -41.41 -2.75
CA GLU A 158 10.74 -40.05 -2.51
C GLU A 158 9.22 -39.94 -2.77
N VAL A 159 8.62 -38.81 -2.37
CA VAL A 159 7.16 -38.62 -2.45
C VAL A 159 6.64 -38.71 -3.89
N ASP A 160 7.39 -38.17 -4.83
CA ASP A 160 7.03 -38.16 -6.25
C ASP A 160 7.20 -39.56 -6.86
N ASP A 161 8.28 -40.26 -6.52
CA ASP A 161 8.50 -41.65 -6.91
C ASP A 161 7.41 -42.60 -6.38
N LEU A 162 6.95 -42.38 -5.14
CA LEU A 162 5.81 -43.13 -4.56
C LEU A 162 4.51 -42.89 -5.34
N ALA A 163 4.30 -41.68 -5.87
CA ALA A 163 3.13 -41.38 -6.69
C ALA A 163 3.20 -42.04 -8.08
N VAL A 164 4.38 -42.02 -8.70
CA VAL A 164 4.63 -42.71 -9.97
C VAL A 164 4.45 -44.22 -9.80
N PHE A 165 5.07 -44.81 -8.77
CA PHE A 165 4.98 -46.24 -8.50
C PHE A 165 3.55 -46.67 -8.15
N LYS A 166 2.83 -45.90 -7.33
CA LYS A 166 1.40 -46.10 -7.07
C LYS A 166 0.60 -46.10 -8.37
N SER A 167 0.87 -45.17 -9.28
CA SER A 167 0.14 -45.09 -10.57
C SER A 167 0.41 -46.30 -11.47
N LYS A 168 1.62 -46.88 -11.40
CA LYS A 168 1.93 -48.14 -12.10
C LYS A 168 1.20 -49.36 -11.50
N LEU A 169 0.82 -49.30 -10.21
CA LEU A 169 0.14 -50.38 -9.48
C LEU A 169 -1.39 -50.25 -9.48
N ASP A 170 -1.94 -49.08 -9.76
CA ASP A 170 -3.39 -48.84 -9.77
C ASP A 170 -4.10 -49.78 -10.76
N GLY A 171 -5.10 -50.52 -10.25
CA GLY A 171 -5.97 -51.37 -11.07
C GLY A 171 -5.35 -52.71 -11.49
N LYS A 172 -4.15 -53.04 -11.05
CA LYS A 172 -3.52 -54.34 -11.29
C LYS A 172 -3.86 -55.32 -10.18
N THR A 173 -4.36 -56.50 -10.56
CA THR A 173 -4.76 -57.56 -9.64
C THR A 173 -3.98 -58.86 -9.87
N ASP A 174 -3.20 -58.94 -10.95
CA ASP A 174 -2.46 -60.13 -11.33
C ASP A 174 -1.13 -60.23 -10.56
N ALA A 175 -0.98 -61.29 -9.76
CA ALA A 175 0.19 -61.45 -8.88
C ALA A 175 1.54 -61.44 -9.62
N LYS A 176 1.59 -61.96 -10.85
CA LYS A 176 2.81 -61.94 -11.69
C LYS A 176 3.14 -60.52 -12.18
N GLU A 177 2.14 -59.75 -12.57
CA GLU A 177 2.32 -58.36 -13.00
C GLU A 177 2.72 -57.46 -11.82
N ILE A 178 2.17 -57.71 -10.64
CA ILE A 178 2.57 -56.99 -9.43
C ILE A 178 4.02 -57.36 -9.07
N LYS A 179 4.40 -58.65 -9.05
CA LYS A 179 5.78 -59.08 -8.76
C LYS A 179 6.79 -58.45 -9.74
N THR A 180 6.48 -58.42 -11.03
CA THR A 180 7.36 -57.81 -12.05
C THR A 180 7.59 -56.31 -11.83
N LEU A 181 6.54 -55.55 -11.52
CA LEU A 181 6.66 -54.12 -11.22
C LEU A 181 7.48 -53.86 -9.96
N PHE A 182 7.30 -54.67 -8.92
CA PHE A 182 8.13 -54.58 -7.72
C PHE A 182 9.59 -54.96 -7.99
N THR A 183 9.88 -55.95 -8.85
CA THR A 183 11.26 -56.29 -9.24
C THR A 183 11.93 -55.21 -10.09
N GLU A 184 11.21 -54.59 -11.01
CA GLU A 184 11.72 -53.48 -11.83
C GLU A 184 12.04 -52.26 -10.94
N GLU A 185 11.13 -51.95 -10.04
CA GLU A 185 11.29 -50.82 -9.13
C GLU A 185 12.38 -51.08 -8.08
N ALA A 186 12.51 -52.33 -7.58
CA ALA A 186 13.60 -52.74 -6.72
C ALA A 186 14.95 -52.62 -7.44
N SER A 187 15.01 -53.02 -8.71
CA SER A 187 16.21 -52.88 -9.55
C SER A 187 16.58 -51.41 -9.77
N ARG A 188 15.59 -50.53 -10.01
CA ARG A 188 15.78 -49.07 -10.11
C ARG A 188 16.39 -48.49 -8.82
N LEU A 189 16.01 -49.01 -7.66
CA LEU A 189 16.50 -48.59 -6.34
C LEU A 189 17.82 -49.27 -5.92
N GLY A 190 18.39 -50.14 -6.76
CA GLY A 190 19.57 -50.94 -6.42
C GLY A 190 19.31 -51.93 -5.28
N MET A 191 18.08 -52.44 -5.18
CA MET A 191 17.60 -53.43 -4.21
C MET A 191 17.26 -54.76 -4.89
N SER A 192 18.10 -55.23 -5.81
CA SER A 192 17.90 -56.48 -6.54
C SER A 192 17.87 -57.73 -5.65
N ASP A 193 18.38 -57.63 -4.42
CA ASP A 193 18.63 -58.77 -3.54
C ASP A 193 17.49 -59.01 -2.52
N LEU A 194 16.31 -58.41 -2.76
CA LEU A 194 15.15 -58.59 -1.88
C LEU A 194 14.63 -60.03 -1.99
N LYS A 195 14.67 -60.75 -0.86
CA LYS A 195 14.40 -62.20 -0.78
C LYS A 195 12.97 -62.56 -1.16
N SER A 196 12.01 -61.66 -0.99
CA SER A 196 10.61 -61.88 -1.41
C SER A 196 10.38 -61.75 -2.92
N LEU A 197 11.31 -61.11 -3.63
CA LEU A 197 11.21 -60.85 -5.07
C LEU A 197 12.08 -61.79 -5.91
N ALA A 198 13.01 -62.51 -5.27
CA ALA A 198 13.71 -63.67 -5.82
C ALA A 198 12.74 -64.83 -6.14
#